data_AF-A0A0C2G976-F1
#
_entry.id   AF-A0A0C2G976-F1
#
_cell.length_a   1.000
_cell.length_b   1.000
_cell.length_c   1.000
_cell.angle_alpha   90.00
_cell.angle_beta   90.00
_cell.angle_gamma   90.00
#
_symmetry.space_group_name_H-M   'P 1'
#
loop_
_entity.id
_entity.type
_entity.pdbx_description
1 polymer ?
#
loop_
_entity_poly.entity_id
_entity_poly.type
_entity_poly.pdbx_seq_one_letter_code
_entity_poly.pdbx_strand_id
1 'polypeptide(L)' 'MRDSHPQSDSMAEKRWVTDGYASPVLYEYENERQMMNKVQKIKYYVDYLASGTGNLIYNGSYYYHKHGSTALVR' A
#
# COMPACT_ATOMS: atom_id res chain seq x y z
N MET A 1 2.74 -4.22 -3.79
CA MET A 1 3.06 -4.70 -2.43
C MET A 1 2.08 -5.79 -2.03
N ARG A 2 2.51 -6.73 -1.19
CA ARG A 2 1.69 -7.76 -0.54
C ARG A 2 1.79 -7.56 0.98
N ASP A 3 0.83 -8.11 1.72
CA ASP A 3 0.97 -8.21 3.17
C ASP A 3 1.96 -9.34 3.51
N SER A 4 2.96 -9.02 4.33
CA SER A 4 3.96 -9.99 4.81
C SER A 4 3.42 -10.90 5.93
N HIS A 5 2.31 -10.52 6.58
CA HIS A 5 1.65 -11.31 7.62
C HIS A 5 0.13 -11.24 7.49
N PRO A 6 -0.44 -11.82 6.41
CA PRO A 6 -1.88 -11.76 6.17
C PRO A 6 -2.64 -12.59 7.21
N GLN A 7 -3.74 -12.03 7.73
CA GLN A 7 -4.60 -12.72 8.71
C GLN A 7 -5.57 -13.72 8.09
N SER A 8 -5.73 -13.72 6.76
CA SER A 8 -6.62 -14.62 6.02
C SER A 8 -6.14 -14.81 4.60
N ASP A 9 -6.63 -15.87 3.94
CA ASP A 9 -6.31 -16.14 2.53
C ASP A 9 -6.77 -15.00 1.61
N SER A 10 -7.94 -14.43 1.87
CA SER A 10 -8.43 -13.25 1.16
C SER A 10 -7.46 -12.07 1.30
N MET A 11 -6.86 -11.88 2.47
CA MET A 11 -5.88 -10.83 2.70
C MET A 11 -4.53 -11.11 2.03
N ALA A 12 -4.14 -12.37 1.90
CA ALA A 12 -2.95 -12.80 1.18
C ALA A 12 -3.06 -12.55 -0.34
N GLU A 13 -4.26 -12.58 -0.90
CA GLU A 13 -4.52 -12.28 -2.31
C GLU A 13 -4.46 -10.78 -2.63
N LYS A 14 -4.78 -9.91 -1.67
CA LYS A 14 -4.79 -8.47 -1.87
C LYS A 14 -3.43 -7.93 -2.33
N ARG A 15 -3.49 -6.84 -3.08
CA ARG A 15 -2.32 -6.10 -3.56
C ARG A 15 -2.50 -4.63 -3.27
N TRP A 16 -1.41 -3.97 -2.90
CA TRP A 16 -1.38 -2.52 -2.68
C TRP A 16 -0.31 -1.84 -3.54
N VAL A 17 -0.63 -0.68 -4.09
CA VAL A 17 0.25 0.09 -4.98
C VAL A 17 0.15 1.58 -4.66
N THR A 18 1.27 2.29 -4.66
CA THR A 18 1.34 3.75 -4.58
C THR A 18 1.60 4.35 -5.96
N ASP A 19 1.21 5.61 -6.19
CA ASP A 19 1.53 6.29 -7.45
C ASP A 19 2.92 6.97 -7.41
N GLY A 20 3.91 6.30 -8.01
CA GLY A 20 5.25 6.86 -8.17
C GLY A 20 6.08 6.91 -6.88
N TYR A 21 7.03 7.85 -6.84
CA TYR A 21 8.02 7.97 -5.75
C TYR A 21 7.52 8.75 -4.54
N ALA A 22 6.56 9.67 -4.74
CA ALA A 22 5.95 10.44 -3.68
C ALA A 22 4.44 10.45 -3.89
N SER A 23 3.71 9.77 -3.01
CA SER A 23 2.29 9.46 -3.21
C SER A 23 1.45 9.83 -1.99
N PRO A 24 0.35 10.59 -2.16
CA PRO A 24 -0.64 10.80 -1.10
C PRO A 24 -1.70 9.69 -1.08
N VAL A 25 -1.56 8.67 -1.93
CA VAL A 25 -2.59 7.65 -2.17
C VAL A 25 -2.02 6.22 -2.10
N LEU A 26 -2.78 5.33 -1.47
CA LEU A 26 -2.58 3.88 -1.56
C LEU A 26 -3.78 3.23 -2.26
N TYR A 27 -3.53 2.58 -3.38
CA TYR A 27 -4.54 1.80 -4.10
C TYR A 27 -4.54 0.36 -3.62
N GLU A 28 -5.71 -0.17 -3.28
CA GLU A 28 -5.92 -1.58 -2.97
C GLU A 28 -6.64 -2.28 -4.13
N TYR A 29 -6.15 -3.48 -4.41
CA TYR A 29 -6.71 -4.43 -5.36
C TYR A 29 -7.02 -5.71 -4.60
N GLU A 30 -8.13 -6.35 -4.94
CA GLU A 30 -8.55 -7.60 -4.31
C GLU A 30 -7.61 -8.75 -4.61
N ASN A 31 -7.08 -8.77 -5.84
CA ASN A 31 -6.18 -9.80 -6.31
C ASN A 31 -5.27 -9.25 -7.42
N GLU A 32 -4.30 -10.07 -7.79
CA GLU A 32 -3.33 -9.75 -8.83
C GLU A 32 -3.97 -9.54 -10.20
N ARG A 33 -5.04 -10.28 -10.52
CA ARG A 33 -5.78 -10.11 -11.78
C ARG A 33 -6.41 -8.72 -11.90
N GLN A 34 -7.05 -8.22 -10.84
CA GLN A 34 -7.57 -6.84 -10.81
C GLN A 34 -6.47 -5.81 -10.97
N MET A 35 -5.32 -6.02 -10.31
CA MET A 35 -4.16 -5.14 -10.42
C MET A 35 -3.63 -5.06 -11.86
N MET A 36 -3.50 -6.20 -12.55
CA MET A 36 -3.06 -6.24 -13.95
C MET A 36 -4.04 -5.52 -14.89
N ASN A 37 -5.33 -5.63 -14.61
CA ASN A 37 -6.38 -4.92 -15.35
C ASN A 37 -6.53 -3.45 -14.93
N LYS A 38 -5.74 -2.98 -13.96
CA LYS A 38 -5.79 -1.62 -13.39
C LYS A 38 -7.19 -1.24 -12.85
N VAL A 39 -7.91 -2.22 -12.30
CA VAL A 39 -9.21 -2.01 -11.66
C VAL A 39 -9.02 -2.00 -10.16
N GLN A 40 -8.86 -0.81 -9.58
CA GLN A 40 -8.73 -0.64 -8.14
C GLN A 40 -10.06 -0.90 -7.42
N LYS A 41 -9.99 -1.51 -6.24
CA LYS A 41 -11.16 -1.74 -5.38
C LYS A 41 -11.37 -0.59 -4.41
N ILE A 42 -10.30 -0.15 -3.75
CA ILE A 42 -10.33 0.93 -2.76
C ILE A 42 -9.17 1.89 -3.01
N LYS A 43 -9.41 3.17 -2.72
CA LYS A 43 -8.41 4.24 -2.73
C LYS A 43 -8.31 4.85 -1.33
N TYR A 44 -7.17 4.67 -0.66
CA TYR A 44 -6.90 5.28 0.64
C TYR A 44 -6.10 6.56 0.46
N TYR A 45 -6.49 7.62 1.18
CA TYR A 45 -5.73 8.85 1.29
C TYR A 45 -4.92 8.80 2.58
N VAL A 46 -3.61 9.05 2.48
CA VAL A 46 -2.74 9.07 3.66
C VAL A 46 -2.54 10.49 4.17
N ASP A 47 -2.44 10.64 5.49
CA ASP A 47 -2.33 11.96 6.14
C ASP A 47 -1.01 12.67 5.80
N TYR A 48 0.03 11.89 5.52
CA TYR A 48 1.34 12.38 5.12
C TYR A 48 1.76 11.76 3.81
N LEU A 49 2.35 12.57 2.93
CA LEU A 49 2.89 12.12 1.65
C LEU A 49 3.91 11.00 1.86
N ALA A 50 3.60 9.82 1.33
CA ALA A 50 4.50 8.68 1.37
C ALA A 50 5.66 8.89 0.40
N SER A 51 6.86 8.47 0.77
CA SER A 51 8.07 8.67 -0.03
C SER A 51 8.88 7.40 -0.21
N GLY A 52 9.42 7.23 -1.43
CA GLY A 52 10.25 6.10 -1.81
C GLY A 52 9.45 4.86 -2.17
N THR A 53 10.18 3.76 -2.35
CA THR A 53 9.63 2.44 -2.71
C THR A 53 9.74 1.42 -1.58
N GLY A 54 10.34 1.80 -0.44
CA GLY A 54 10.57 0.94 0.73
C GLY A 54 9.36 0.78 1.65
N ASN A 55 8.15 1.03 1.16
CA ASN A 55 6.93 0.89 1.94
C ASN A 55 6.54 -0.59 2.05
N LEU A 56 5.82 -0.96 3.11
CA LEU A 56 5.39 -2.34 3.33
C LEU A 56 4.00 -2.40 3.95
N ILE A 57 3.31 -3.50 3.68
CA ILE A 57 2.08 -3.87 4.39
C ILE A 57 2.44 -5.01 5.33
N TYR A 58 2.10 -4.85 6.62
CA TYR A 58 2.30 -5.89 7.62
C TYR A 58 1.10 -5.97 8.55
N ASN A 59 0.47 -7.14 8.60
CA ASN A 59 -0.69 -7.42 9.44
C ASN A 59 -1.79 -6.36 9.25
N GLY A 60 -2.07 -6.03 7.98
CA GLY A 60 -3.07 -5.05 7.56
C GLY A 60 -2.73 -3.58 7.75
N SER A 61 -1.57 -3.24 8.31
CA SER A 61 -1.14 -1.84 8.47
C SER A 61 -0.13 -1.43 7.40
N TYR A 62 -0.17 -0.15 6.99
CA TYR A 62 0.70 0.37 5.94
C TYR A 62 1.84 1.19 6.52
N TYR A 63 3.03 0.63 6.48
CA TYR A 63 4.22 1.31 6.98
C TYR A 63 4.96 1.99 5.85
N TYR A 64 5.22 3.27 6.01
CA TYR A 64 5.84 4.09 4.97
C TYR A 64 6.67 5.23 5.55
N HIS A 65 7.57 5.76 4.73
CA HIS A 65 8.41 6.88 5.11
C HIS A 65 7.71 8.20 4.78
N LYS A 66 7.63 9.10 5.76
CA LYS A 66 7.04 10.43 5.56
C LYS A 66 7.99 11.32 4.77
N HIS A 67 7.52 11.81 3.63
CA HIS A 67 8.29 12.66 2.73
C HIS A 67 8.89 13.89 3.45
N GLY A 68 10.19 14.14 3.23
CA GLY A 68 10.90 15.27 3.82
C GLY A 68 11.19 15.16 5.32
N SER A 69 11.04 13.97 5.91
CA SER A 69 11.39 13.70 7.32
C SER A 69 12.20 12.41 7.42
N THR A 70 12.66 12.05 8.62
CA THR A 70 13.26 10.73 8.92
C THR A 70 12.28 9.80 9.63
N ALA A 71 11.00 10.17 9.68
CA ALA A 71 9.97 9.47 10.44
C ALA A 71 9.26 8.41 9.59
N LEU A 72 8.91 7.31 10.24
CA LEU A 72 8.02 6.28 9.71
C LEU A 72 6.60 6.48 10.24
N VAL A 73 5.63 6.16 9.40
CA VAL A 73 4.18 6.23 9.69
C VAL A 73 3.58 4.83 9.53
N ARG A 74 2.50 4.54 10.26
CA ARG A 74 1.71 3.30 10.21
C ARG A 74 0.30 3.58 9.70
#